data_AF-F8GFG4-F1
#
_entry.id   AF-F8GFG4-F1
#
_cell.length_a   1.000
_cell.length_b   1.000
_cell.length_c   1.000
_cell.angle_alpha   90.00
_cell.angle_beta   90.00
_cell.angle_gamma   90.00
#
_symmetry.space_group_name_H-M   'P 1'
#
loop_
_entity.id
_entity.type
_entity.pdbx_description
1 polymer ?
#
loop_
_entity_poly.entity_id
_entity_poly.type
_entity_poly.pdbx_seq_one_letter_code
_entity_poly.pdbx_strand_id
1 'polypeptide(L)'
;MKQYEILDNHKINNYLSEWKANHKFIEMGQLRRIKIHAARLIDTIDDKKSVSPALHQLIEASLVLETIDSKILAVYLKRPPAIIRSEFQSIRRILGECERNSISFY
;
A
#
# COMPACT_ATOMS: atom_id res chain seq x y z
N MET A 1 -24.08 -16.24 5.13
CA MET A 1 -22.71 -15.70 4.90
C MET A 1 -21.82 -16.86 4.47
N LYS A 2 -21.04 -16.69 3.38
CA LYS A 2 -19.64 -17.14 3.25
C LYS A 2 -19.17 -17.89 2.00
N GLN A 3 -19.98 -18.46 1.11
CA GLN A 3 -19.37 -19.12 -0.07
C GLN A 3 -18.54 -18.14 -0.93
N TYR A 4 -19.04 -16.91 -1.10
CA TYR A 4 -18.33 -15.84 -1.79
C TYR A 4 -17.10 -15.32 -1.00
N GLU A 5 -17.21 -15.21 0.33
CA GLU A 5 -16.08 -14.81 1.19
C GLU A 5 -14.99 -15.89 1.27
N ILE A 6 -15.37 -17.17 1.22
CA ILE A 6 -14.44 -18.30 1.22
C ILE A 6 -13.70 -18.37 -0.12
N LEU A 7 -14.40 -18.15 -1.24
CA LEU A 7 -13.80 -18.09 -2.58
C LEU A 7 -12.83 -16.91 -2.70
N ASP A 8 -13.22 -15.74 -2.20
CA ASP A 8 -12.36 -14.56 -2.15
C ASP A 8 -11.10 -14.82 -1.33
N ASN A 9 -11.23 -15.42 -0.15
CA ASN A 9 -10.08 -15.74 0.70
C ASN A 9 -9.15 -16.78 0.05
N HIS A 10 -9.69 -17.80 -0.62
CA HIS A 10 -8.87 -18.78 -1.33
C HIS A 10 -8.08 -18.14 -2.47
N LYS A 11 -8.71 -17.26 -3.25
CA LYS A 11 -8.05 -16.50 -4.33
C LYS A 11 -6.95 -15.59 -3.80
N ILE A 12 -7.19 -14.87 -2.71
CA ILE A 12 -6.19 -13.99 -2.07
C ILE A 12 -5.00 -14.80 -1.55
N ASN A 13 -5.27 -15.93 -0.89
CA ASN A 13 -4.21 -16.80 -0.38
C ASN A 13 -3.37 -17.42 -1.51
N ASN A 14 -4.01 -17.81 -2.61
CA ASN A 14 -3.30 -18.29 -3.80
C ASN A 14 -2.42 -17.18 -4.39
N TYR A 15 -2.94 -15.96 -4.54
CA TYR A 15 -2.15 -14.81 -5.00
C TYR A 15 -0.91 -14.57 -4.12
N LEU A 16 -1.08 -14.54 -2.79
CA LEU A 16 0.06 -14.34 -1.88
C LEU A 16 1.06 -15.49 -1.92
N SER A 17 0.58 -16.72 -2.09
CA SER A 17 1.44 -17.91 -2.18
C SER A 17 2.23 -17.93 -3.49
N GLU A 18 1.57 -17.60 -4.60
CA GLU A 18 2.18 -17.47 -5.92
C GLU A 18 3.18 -16.31 -5.95
N TRP A 19 2.79 -15.13 -5.46
CA TRP A 19 3.70 -13.99 -5.33
C TRP A 19 4.93 -14.36 -4.51
N LYS A 20 4.75 -15.05 -3.37
CA LYS A 20 5.86 -15.50 -2.53
C LYS A 20 6.71 -16.58 -3.19
N ALA A 21 6.14 -17.42 -4.05
CA ALA A 21 6.90 -18.41 -4.82
C ALA A 21 7.73 -17.75 -5.92
N ASN A 22 7.16 -16.77 -6.62
CA ASN A 22 7.83 -16.02 -7.69
C ASN A 22 8.87 -15.02 -7.15
N HIS A 23 8.65 -14.52 -5.94
CA HIS A 23 9.52 -13.55 -5.25
C HIS A 23 10.19 -14.17 -4.02
N LYS A 24 10.43 -15.49 -4.05
CA LYS A 24 11.03 -16.25 -2.94
C LYS A 24 12.38 -15.68 -2.50
N PHE A 25 13.02 -14.96 -3.42
CA PHE A 25 14.21 -14.15 -3.20
C PHE A 25 13.95 -12.71 -3.66
N ILE A 26 13.12 -11.94 -2.94
CA ILE A 26 13.33 -10.49 -2.97
C ILE A 26 14.70 -10.27 -2.36
N GLU A 27 15.66 -9.95 -3.20
CA GLU A 27 17.00 -9.62 -2.72
C GLU A 27 16.88 -8.49 -1.70
N MET A 28 17.66 -8.56 -0.62
CA MET A 28 17.68 -7.50 0.39
C MET A 28 17.92 -6.11 -0.24
N GLY A 29 18.65 -6.06 -1.36
CA GLY A 29 18.83 -4.87 -2.18
C GLY A 29 17.53 -4.34 -2.81
N GLN A 30 16.67 -5.20 -3.34
CA GLN A 30 15.36 -4.81 -3.89
C GLN A 30 14.44 -4.29 -2.79
N LEU A 31 14.34 -5.00 -1.66
CA LEU A 31 13.53 -4.55 -0.53
C LEU A 31 14.00 -3.19 -0.01
N ARG A 32 15.32 -2.98 0.08
CA ARG A 32 15.91 -1.69 0.45
C ARG A 32 15.52 -0.60 -0.54
N ARG A 33 15.58 -0.86 -1.85
CA ARG A 33 15.18 0.10 -2.89
C ARG A 33 13.70 0.44 -2.77
N ILE A 34 12.81 -0.55 -2.62
CA ILE A 34 11.37 -0.32 -2.46
C ILE A 34 11.09 0.58 -1.26
N LYS A 35 11.73 0.31 -0.12
CA LYS A 35 11.60 1.16 1.08
C LYS A 35 12.10 2.59 0.85
N ILE A 36 13.23 2.75 0.16
CA ILE A 36 13.74 4.08 -0.20
C ILE A 36 12.77 4.82 -1.13
N HIS A 37 12.23 4.13 -2.13
CA HIS A 37 11.26 4.72 -3.06
C HIS A 37 9.96 5.09 -2.34
N ALA A 38 9.46 4.24 -1.43
CA ALA A 38 8.30 4.53 -0.60
C ALA A 38 8.53 5.76 0.29
N ALA A 39 9.67 5.82 0.98
CA ALA A 39 10.03 6.96 1.83
C ALA A 39 10.09 8.27 1.02
N ARG A 40 10.75 8.25 -0.15
CA ARG A 40 10.82 9.42 -1.04
C ARG A 40 9.45 9.87 -1.52
N LEU A 41 8.60 8.92 -1.94
CA LEU A 41 7.23 9.24 -2.35
C LEU A 41 6.47 9.90 -1.21
N ILE A 42 6.63 9.43 0.02
CA ILE A 42 5.96 10.02 1.18
C ILE A 42 6.52 11.40 1.50
N ASP A 43 7.84 11.58 1.49
CA ASP A 43 8.48 12.88 1.69
C ASP A 43 7.96 13.93 0.68
N THR A 44 7.67 13.52 -0.58
CA THR A 44 7.09 14.43 -1.58
C THR A 44 5.61 14.73 -1.39
N ILE A 45 4.86 13.82 -0.76
CA ILE A 45 3.41 13.95 -0.55
C ILE A 45 3.12 14.68 0.76
N ASP A 46 4.07 14.71 1.68
CA ASP A 46 3.85 15.19 3.03
C ASP A 46 5.02 16.05 3.52
N ASP A 47 5.08 17.27 2.99
CA ASP A 47 6.03 18.32 3.39
C ASP A 47 6.05 18.57 4.91
N LYS A 48 4.96 18.23 5.61
CA LYS A 48 4.80 18.43 7.06
C LYS A 48 5.13 17.20 7.91
N LYS A 49 5.54 16.08 7.31
CA LYS A 49 5.82 14.81 8.02
C LYS A 49 4.67 14.34 8.92
N SER A 50 3.43 14.60 8.51
CA SER A 50 2.18 14.21 9.16
C SER A 50 1.66 12.82 8.77
N VAL A 51 2.31 12.12 7.84
CA VAL A 51 1.93 10.79 7.37
C VAL A 51 2.19 9.76 8.46
N SER A 52 1.13 9.08 8.87
CA SER A 52 1.23 8.08 9.93
C SER A 52 2.09 6.88 9.50
N PRO A 53 2.74 6.18 10.46
CA PRO A 53 3.46 4.93 10.18
C PRO A 53 2.59 3.87 9.48
N ALA A 54 1.27 3.92 9.70
CA ALA A 54 0.34 3.00 9.08
C ALA A 54 0.24 3.21 7.56
N LEU A 55 0.27 4.47 7.10
CA LEU A 55 0.30 4.84 5.69
C LEU A 55 1.63 4.48 5.02
N HIS A 56 2.75 4.67 5.73
CA HIS A 56 4.07 4.20 5.26
C HIS A 56 4.04 2.70 4.95
N GLN A 57 3.54 1.91 5.89
CA GLN A 57 3.45 0.45 5.73
C GLN A 57 2.50 0.06 4.60
N LEU A 58 1.41 0.82 4.40
CA LEU A 58 0.49 0.58 3.28
C LEU A 58 1.15 0.84 1.93
N ILE A 59 1.88 1.94 1.78
CA ILE A 59 2.59 2.28 0.54
C ILE A 59 3.70 1.27 0.27
N GLU A 60 4.49 0.91 1.28
CA GLU A 60 5.51 -0.14 1.17
C GLU A 60 4.91 -1.46 0.74
N ALA A 61 3.83 -1.92 1.39
CA ALA A 61 3.17 -3.18 1.04
C ALA A 61 2.58 -3.16 -0.37
N SER A 62 2.04 -2.02 -0.80
CA SER A 62 1.50 -1.85 -2.15
C SER A 62 2.58 -1.95 -3.22
N LEU A 63 3.78 -1.42 -2.94
CA LEU A 63 4.94 -1.51 -3.84
C LEU A 63 5.59 -2.89 -3.82
N VAL A 64 5.70 -3.52 -2.64
CA VAL A 64 6.26 -4.87 -2.51
C VAL A 64 5.38 -5.88 -3.24
N LEU A 65 4.07 -5.85 -2.99
CA LEU A 65 3.12 -6.78 -3.61
C LEU A 65 2.67 -6.34 -5.01
N GLU A 66 3.09 -5.16 -5.47
CA GLU A 66 2.69 -4.58 -6.76
C GLU A 66 1.15 -4.56 -6.95
N THR A 67 0.42 -4.23 -5.88
CA THR A 67 -1.04 -4.25 -5.86
C THR A 67 -1.64 -3.13 -5.01
N ILE A 68 -2.84 -2.70 -5.38
CA ILE A 68 -3.67 -1.75 -4.61
C ILE A 68 -4.96 -2.41 -4.10
N ASP A 69 -5.12 -3.72 -4.27
CA ASP A 69 -6.31 -4.42 -3.79
C ASP A 69 -6.37 -4.41 -2.26
N SER A 70 -7.34 -3.67 -1.73
CA SER A 70 -7.58 -3.53 -0.30
C SER A 70 -7.73 -4.84 0.45
N LYS A 71 -8.22 -5.92 -0.19
CA LYS A 71 -8.39 -7.23 0.44
C LYS A 71 -7.06 -7.99 0.50
N ILE A 72 -6.25 -7.96 -0.56
CA ILE A 72 -4.92 -8.58 -0.57
C ILE A 72 -4.02 -7.89 0.45
N LEU A 73 -4.01 -6.55 0.45
CA LEU A 73 -3.23 -5.74 1.39
C LEU A 73 -3.70 -5.92 2.83
N ALA A 74 -5.00 -6.05 3.07
CA ALA A 74 -5.55 -6.36 4.39
C ALA A 74 -5.03 -7.68 4.95
N VAL A 75 -5.00 -8.74 4.13
CA VAL A 75 -4.46 -10.04 4.54
C VAL A 75 -2.95 -9.95 4.80
N TYR A 76 -2.20 -9.28 3.91
CA TYR A 76 -0.76 -9.13 4.06
C TYR A 76 -0.36 -8.32 5.31
N LEU A 77 -1.02 -7.18 5.55
CA LEU A 77 -0.77 -6.30 6.68
C LEU A 77 -1.45 -6.78 7.97
N LYS A 78 -2.27 -7.83 7.90
CA LYS A 78 -3.10 -8.33 9.01
C LYS A 78 -4.00 -7.24 9.61
N ARG A 79 -4.60 -6.43 8.73
CA ARG A 79 -5.50 -5.32 9.09
C ARG A 79 -6.87 -5.50 8.45
N PRO A 80 -7.95 -4.92 9.00
CA PRO A 80 -9.26 -4.97 8.36
C PRO A 80 -9.27 -4.23 7.01
N PRO A 81 -9.94 -4.75 5.95
CA PRO A 81 -10.05 -4.06 4.66
C PRO A 81 -10.66 -2.67 4.73
N ALA A 82 -11.53 -2.41 5.70
CA ALA A 82 -12.11 -1.08 5.94
C ALA A 82 -11.03 -0.05 6.30
N ILE A 83 -10.07 -0.42 7.15
CA ILE A 83 -8.96 0.44 7.55
C ILE A 83 -8.05 0.75 6.36
N ILE A 84 -7.72 -0.27 5.56
CA ILE A 84 -6.92 -0.10 4.34
C ILE A 84 -7.58 0.91 3.38
N ARG A 85 -8.90 0.86 3.22
CA ARG A 85 -9.63 1.82 2.37
C ARG A 85 -9.58 3.23 2.93
N SER A 86 -9.78 3.42 4.23
CA SER A 86 -9.68 4.76 4.85
C SER A 86 -8.27 5.34 4.77
N GLU A 87 -7.25 4.49 4.87
CA GLU A 87 -5.85 4.87 4.72
C GLU A 87 -5.56 5.33 3.28
N PHE A 88 -6.02 4.58 2.26
CA PHE A 88 -5.93 5.04 0.86
C PHE A 88 -6.69 6.33 0.57
N GLN A 89 -7.86 6.52 1.19
CA GLN A 89 -8.58 7.79 1.07
C GLN A 89 -7.78 8.95 1.66
N SER A 90 -7.07 8.71 2.76
CA SER A 90 -6.20 9.71 3.38
C SER A 90 -5.04 10.08 2.44
N ILE A 91 -4.38 9.08 1.84
CA ILE A 91 -3.33 9.30 0.83
C ILE A 91 -3.85 10.11 -0.35
N ARG A 92 -5.03 9.75 -0.88
CA ARG A 92 -5.67 10.49 -1.98
C ARG A 92 -5.98 11.93 -1.62
N ARG A 93 -6.45 12.18 -0.40
CA ARG A 93 -6.72 13.55 0.08
C ARG A 93 -5.42 14.36 0.13
N ILE A 94 -4.36 13.80 0.70
CA ILE A 94 -3.06 14.47 0.79
C ILE A 94 -2.53 14.78 -0.62
N LEU A 95 -2.56 13.81 -1.53
CA LEU A 95 -2.17 14.00 -2.95
C LEU A 95 -2.98 15.10 -3.66
N GLY A 96 -4.31 15.10 -3.49
CA GLY A 96 -5.17 16.13 -4.07
C GLY A 96 -5.04 17.50 -3.40
N GLU A 97 -4.53 17.57 -2.17
CA GLU A 97 -4.14 18.83 -1.52
C GLU A 97 -2.79 19.32 -2.06
N CYS A 98 -1.81 18.44 -2.28
CA CYS A 98 -0.54 18.78 -2.94
C CYS A 98 -0.75 19.33 -4.36
N GLU A 99 -1.63 18.74 -5.16
CA GLU A 99 -1.93 19.20 -6.53
C GLU A 99 -2.61 20.57 -6.54
N ARG A 100 -3.51 20.85 -5.60
CA ARG A 100 -4.15 22.18 -5.51
C ARG A 100 -3.18 23.26 -5.05
N ASN A 101 -2.26 22.92 -4.15
CA ASN A 101 -1.24 23.84 -3.69
C ASN A 101 -0.17 24.14 -4.75
N SER A 102 0.09 23.21 -5.69
CA SER A 102 1.04 23.45 -6.79
C SER A 102 0.46 24.31 -7.92
N ILE A 103 -0.86 24.30 -8.12
CA ILE A 103 -1.54 25.12 -9.14
C ILE A 103 -1.72 26.58 -8.68
N SER A 104 -1.75 26.84 -7.37
CA SER A 104 -1.99 28.18 -6.81
C SER A 104 -0.81 29.17 -6.93
N PHE A 105 0.31 28.77 -7.54
CA PHE A 105 1.50 29.61 -7.73
C PHE A 105 1.65 30.21 -9.15
N TYR A 106 0.61 30.14 -9.98
CA TYR A 106 0.55 30.80 -11.29
C TYR A 106 -0.57 31.82 -11.38
#